data_AF-X6MBF8-F1
#
_entry.id   AF-X6MBF8-F1
#
_cell.length_a   1.000
_cell.length_b   1.000
_cell.length_c   1.000
_cell.angle_alpha   90.00
_cell.angle_beta   90.00
_cell.angle_gamma   90.00
#
_symmetry.space_group_name_H-M   'P 1'
#
loop_
_entity.id
_entity.type
_entity.pdbx_description
1 polymer ?
#
loop_
_entity_poly.entity_id
_entity_poly.type
_entity_poly.pdbx_seq_one_letter_code
_entity_poly.pdbx_strand_id
1 'polypeptide(L)'
;MKGLLKPLFQPPSLLSLFLLLCVFGIMEVLVLEHYVTYNQHLCPTLSSASMVSSSRATVDAQDKTKKISVEEYEAAHNKFNKQTKEYLTNKLRVTSASIKELVNQIKLDSMETFKRSHSANRQRTASYLPQPKPYKSCIDLQSSEPNPRSCSNNKDTFIIGLWCHRQEREKNKRRREFMLQKNWIKFTYFVILYVCTYNLWQIQEPVEQRMKAIGQVIEEYDMDIIAFQEIRHIGNNRNNKLQMDMIVEHLNKKDGNSKPWHYVLSPLKFKETNEVEYLGILTKFDVEIVKHSQKNLQSGNKERIIMITTLYFKTIDLLVNVWNVHLGLDALGHCMDAIDIWNWSNDQYSANHASNFVQIILGDFNTYFDFEFPLELLTFTPAHKLELKFFLSQKKYNPCFQVFQRYFAQLALSNLSYPHFIDGLLRKYERINTRLDVCETFTNFKDFRIIDPTRADRLLFRSPENIWDVCDAWVIGHQPIGTDADDLVIFPSDHKGVVVKMFKK
;
A
#
# COMPACT_ATOMS: atom_id res chain seq x y z
N MET A 1 29.36 -5.44 37.52
CA MET A 1 28.54 -5.30 36.28
C MET A 1 27.43 -6.33 36.08
N LYS A 2 27.26 -7.40 36.90
CA LYS A 2 26.13 -8.36 36.76
C LYS A 2 24.90 -8.09 37.67
N GLY A 3 24.79 -6.89 38.22
CA GLY A 3 23.74 -6.54 39.20
C GLY A 3 22.68 -5.54 38.76
N LEU A 4 22.70 -5.06 37.50
CA LEU A 4 21.96 -3.85 37.10
C LEU A 4 20.89 -4.04 36.00
N LEU A 5 20.55 -5.27 35.60
CA LEU A 5 19.57 -5.52 34.53
C LEU A 5 18.44 -6.47 34.97
N LYS A 6 17.69 -6.09 36.01
CA LYS A 6 16.57 -6.90 36.51
C LYS A 6 15.15 -6.28 36.48
N PRO A 7 14.88 -5.02 36.09
CA PRO A 7 13.49 -4.55 36.01
C PRO A 7 12.95 -4.31 34.59
N LEU A 8 13.47 -4.95 33.53
CA LEU A 8 12.99 -4.74 32.15
C LEU A 8 12.04 -5.83 31.60
N PHE A 9 11.68 -6.83 32.40
CA PHE A 9 10.79 -7.92 31.96
C PHE A 9 9.73 -8.28 33.00
N GLN A 10 8.97 -7.29 33.48
CA GLN A 10 7.68 -7.58 34.08
C GLN A 10 6.57 -7.31 33.06
N PRO A 11 5.60 -8.23 32.89
CA PRO A 11 4.43 -7.95 32.08
C PRO A 11 3.70 -6.71 32.63
N PRO A 12 3.14 -5.84 31.77
CA PRO A 12 2.42 -4.67 32.22
C PRO A 12 1.28 -5.11 33.14
N SER A 13 1.13 -4.42 34.27
CA SER A 13 -0.02 -4.62 35.13
C SER A 13 -1.31 -4.30 34.37
N LEU A 14 -2.43 -4.92 34.75
CA LEU A 14 -3.76 -4.58 34.21
C LEU A 14 -4.06 -3.08 34.29
N LEU A 15 -3.50 -2.40 35.29
CA LEU A 15 -3.58 -0.95 35.45
C LEU A 15 -2.81 -0.19 34.36
N SER A 16 -1.64 -0.68 33.97
CA SER A 16 -0.83 -0.11 32.89
C SER A 16 -1.51 -0.26 31.52
N LEU A 17 -2.17 -1.40 31.29
CA LEU A 17 -2.94 -1.62 30.05
C LEU A 17 -4.20 -0.73 30.01
N PHE A 18 -4.89 -0.58 31.14
CA PHE A 18 -6.04 0.31 31.27
C PHE A 18 -5.67 1.79 31.05
N LEU A 19 -4.57 2.24 31.65
CA LEU A 19 -4.05 3.61 31.46
C LEU A 19 -3.65 3.86 30.00
N LEU A 20 -3.06 2.88 29.33
CA LEU A 20 -2.71 2.99 27.91
C LEU A 20 -3.98 3.17 27.05
N LEU A 21 -5.03 2.39 27.30
CA LEU A 21 -6.31 2.50 26.61
C LEU A 21 -7.01 3.85 26.87
N CYS A 22 -6.92 4.38 28.09
CA CYS A 22 -7.43 5.71 28.42
C CYS A 22 -6.67 6.83 27.68
N VAL A 23 -5.34 6.71 27.55
CA VAL A 23 -4.52 7.69 26.81
C VAL A 23 -4.89 7.68 25.32
N PHE A 24 -5.09 6.51 24.71
CA PHE A 24 -5.54 6.42 23.33
C PHE A 24 -6.94 7.03 23.12
N GLY A 25 -7.89 6.76 24.03
CA GLY A 25 -9.21 7.38 23.97
C GLY A 25 -9.21 8.91 24.14
N ILE A 26 -8.33 9.44 25.00
CA ILE A 26 -8.18 10.89 25.19
C ILE A 26 -7.52 11.54 23.95
N MET A 27 -6.52 10.89 23.35
CA MET A 27 -5.88 11.37 22.12
C MET A 27 -6.86 11.45 20.94
N GLU A 28 -7.74 10.46 20.77
CA GLU A 28 -8.77 10.51 19.72
C GLU A 28 -9.74 11.69 19.91
N VAL A 29 -10.17 11.97 21.14
CA VAL A 29 -11.07 13.09 21.44
C VAL A 29 -10.38 14.44 21.20
N LEU A 30 -9.11 14.59 21.60
CA LEU A 30 -8.35 15.82 21.40
C LEU A 30 -8.07 16.10 19.92
N VAL A 31 -7.78 15.06 19.12
CA VAL A 31 -7.62 15.19 17.66
C VAL A 31 -8.93 15.64 17.01
N LEU A 32 -10.07 15.11 17.46
CA LEU A 32 -11.38 15.52 16.97
C LEU A 32 -11.76 16.96 17.36
N GLU A 33 -11.48 17.40 18.59
CA GLU A 33 -11.72 18.80 18.99
C GLU A 33 -10.83 19.76 18.21
N HIS A 34 -9.54 19.45 18.04
CA HIS A 34 -8.63 20.29 17.24
C HIS A 34 -9.08 20.40 15.78
N TYR A 35 -9.61 19.31 15.21
CA TYR A 35 -10.18 19.28 13.86
C TYR A 35 -11.43 20.16 13.71
N VAL A 36 -12.29 20.24 14.74
CA VAL A 36 -13.49 21.10 14.72
C VAL A 36 -13.12 22.58 14.87
N THR A 37 -12.18 22.91 15.74
CA THR A 37 -11.76 24.30 15.97
C THR A 37 -10.96 24.87 14.79
N TYR A 38 -10.10 24.06 14.17
CA TYR A 38 -9.28 24.50 13.03
C TYR A 38 -10.12 24.84 11.79
N ASN A 39 -11.22 24.12 11.56
CA ASN A 39 -12.13 24.36 10.42
C ASN A 39 -13.02 25.61 10.55
N GLN A 40 -13.10 26.24 11.74
CA GLN A 40 -13.89 27.46 11.93
C GLN A 40 -13.14 28.74 11.56
N HIS A 41 -11.81 28.67 11.33
CA HIS A 41 -10.96 29.85 11.14
C HIS A 41 -10.46 30.08 9.69
N LEU A 42 -10.78 29.21 8.73
CA LEU A 42 -10.34 29.34 7.33
C LEU A 42 -11.47 29.85 6.43
N CYS A 43 -11.89 31.10 6.62
CA CYS A 43 -12.56 31.90 5.59
C CYS A 43 -12.61 33.38 6.02
N PRO A 44 -11.63 34.21 5.60
CA PRO A 44 -11.98 35.34 4.74
C PRO A 44 -10.81 35.86 3.88
N THR A 45 -10.46 35.24 2.76
CA THR A 45 -9.55 35.89 1.77
C THR A 45 -9.80 35.40 0.34
N LEU A 46 -11.01 35.56 -0.19
CA LEU A 46 -11.29 35.46 -1.62
C LEU A 46 -12.40 36.45 -1.98
N SER A 47 -12.10 37.75 -1.87
CA SER A 47 -12.98 38.81 -2.36
C SER A 47 -12.20 40.01 -2.86
N SER A 48 -11.26 39.82 -3.79
CA SER A 48 -10.76 40.89 -4.68
C SER A 48 -9.65 40.38 -5.59
N ALA A 49 -10.00 39.94 -6.80
CA ALA A 49 -9.09 40.00 -7.94
C ALA A 49 -9.92 40.25 -9.20
N SER A 50 -9.81 41.50 -9.67
CA SER A 50 -10.51 42.09 -10.80
C SER A 50 -10.12 41.45 -12.12
N MET A 51 -11.12 41.21 -12.95
CA MET A 51 -11.02 40.90 -14.37
C MET A 51 -10.24 41.96 -15.16
N VAL A 52 -9.32 41.51 -16.02
CA VAL A 52 -8.94 42.25 -17.23
C VAL A 52 -9.04 41.30 -18.42
N SER A 53 -9.67 41.83 -19.46
CA SER A 53 -10.17 41.20 -20.68
C SER A 53 -9.15 41.04 -21.81
N SER A 54 -9.57 40.27 -22.83
CA SER A 54 -9.01 40.05 -24.18
C SER A 54 -8.10 38.82 -24.29
N SER A 55 -8.19 37.94 -25.30
CA SER A 55 -8.59 38.14 -26.69
C SER A 55 -9.22 36.89 -27.34
N ARG A 56 -10.04 37.15 -28.36
CA ARG A 56 -10.77 36.21 -29.24
C ARG A 56 -9.84 35.28 -30.03
N ALA A 57 -10.20 34.00 -30.10
CA ALA A 57 -10.00 33.15 -31.27
C ALA A 57 -11.29 32.37 -31.52
N THR A 58 -11.95 32.69 -32.63
CA THR A 58 -13.15 32.05 -33.18
C THR A 58 -12.77 30.70 -33.80
N VAL A 59 -13.37 29.62 -33.29
CA VAL A 59 -13.54 28.37 -34.04
C VAL A 59 -15.02 28.02 -33.97
N ASP A 60 -15.66 28.07 -35.13
CA ASP A 60 -17.03 27.62 -35.35
C ASP A 60 -17.10 26.10 -35.20
N ALA A 61 -17.61 25.65 -34.06
CA ALA A 61 -18.26 24.36 -33.92
C ALA A 61 -19.59 24.61 -33.21
N GLN A 62 -20.68 24.54 -33.98
CA GLN A 62 -22.04 24.52 -33.44
C GLN A 62 -22.26 23.20 -32.70
N ASP A 63 -21.78 23.13 -31.46
CA ASP A 63 -22.21 22.12 -30.52
C ASP A 63 -23.29 22.73 -29.62
N LYS A 64 -24.47 22.13 -29.60
CA LYS A 64 -25.64 22.54 -28.80
C LYS A 64 -25.46 22.14 -27.34
N THR A 65 -24.28 22.35 -26.77
CA THR A 65 -24.07 22.21 -25.33
C THR A 65 -24.64 23.45 -24.65
N LYS A 66 -25.74 23.24 -23.92
CA LYS A 66 -26.40 24.25 -23.11
C LYS A 66 -25.37 24.78 -22.09
N LYS A 67 -24.79 25.96 -22.36
CA LYS A 67 -23.89 26.66 -21.42
C LYS A 67 -24.64 26.82 -20.11
N ILE A 68 -24.18 26.13 -19.08
CA ILE A 68 -24.65 26.30 -17.70
C ILE A 68 -24.15 27.68 -17.27
N SER A 69 -25.03 28.55 -16.78
CA SER A 69 -24.58 29.85 -16.27
C SER A 69 -23.75 29.66 -15.00
N VAL A 70 -22.88 30.62 -14.69
CA VAL A 70 -22.11 30.60 -13.44
C VAL A 70 -23.07 30.50 -12.23
N GLU A 71 -24.24 31.14 -12.29
CA GLU A 71 -25.24 31.04 -11.22
C GLU A 71 -25.85 29.63 -11.10
N GLU A 72 -26.08 28.93 -12.22
CA GLU A 72 -26.58 27.55 -12.19
C GLU A 72 -25.55 26.58 -11.59
N TYR A 73 -24.25 26.80 -11.85
CA TYR A 73 -23.17 26.04 -11.25
C TYR A 73 -23.06 26.32 -9.74
N GLU A 74 -23.04 27.59 -9.33
CA GLU A 74 -22.98 27.98 -7.92
C GLU A 74 -24.18 27.45 -7.12
N ALA A 75 -25.38 27.50 -7.69
CA ALA A 75 -26.59 26.95 -7.06
C ALA A 75 -26.49 25.42 -6.88
N ALA A 76 -25.97 24.69 -7.87
CA ALA A 76 -25.77 23.25 -7.78
C ALA A 76 -24.69 22.90 -6.74
N HIS A 77 -23.59 23.65 -6.71
CA HIS A 77 -22.49 23.47 -5.77
C HIS A 77 -22.93 23.75 -4.31
N ASN A 78 -23.68 24.83 -4.08
CA ASN A 78 -24.23 25.16 -2.77
C ASN A 78 -25.24 24.11 -2.27
N LYS A 79 -26.08 23.59 -3.17
CA LYS A 79 -27.00 22.51 -2.85
C LYS A 79 -26.26 21.22 -2.46
N PHE A 80 -25.19 20.87 -3.18
CA PHE A 80 -24.34 19.72 -2.87
C PHE A 80 -23.68 19.88 -1.49
N ASN A 81 -23.05 21.02 -1.21
CA ASN A 81 -22.40 21.27 0.07
C ASN A 81 -23.37 21.18 1.26
N LYS A 82 -24.60 21.69 1.09
CA LYS A 82 -25.65 21.56 2.11
C LYS A 82 -26.03 20.10 2.38
N GLN A 83 -26.26 19.31 1.33
CA GLN A 83 -26.63 17.90 1.44
C GLN A 83 -25.51 17.06 2.08
N THR A 84 -24.26 17.31 1.70
CA THR A 84 -23.09 16.65 2.29
C THR A 84 -22.94 16.97 3.77
N LYS A 85 -23.12 18.25 4.15
CA LYS A 85 -23.07 18.68 5.55
C LYS A 85 -24.16 18.01 6.40
N GLU A 86 -25.40 17.94 5.91
CA GLU A 86 -26.51 17.27 6.58
C GLU A 86 -26.25 15.76 6.73
N TYR A 87 -25.74 15.11 5.68
CA TYR A 87 -25.40 13.69 5.71
C TYR A 87 -24.30 13.37 6.74
N LEU A 88 -23.19 14.13 6.72
CA LEU A 88 -22.08 13.93 7.66
C LEU A 88 -22.52 14.17 9.10
N THR A 89 -23.35 15.18 9.35
CA THR A 89 -23.90 15.47 10.69
C THR A 89 -24.76 14.31 11.20
N ASN A 90 -25.61 13.74 10.35
CA ASN A 90 -26.45 12.59 10.71
C ASN A 90 -25.62 11.33 10.93
N LYS A 91 -24.60 11.08 10.11
CA LYS A 91 -23.70 9.92 10.26
C LYS A 91 -22.91 10.00 11.57
N LEU A 92 -22.36 11.17 11.90
CA LEU A 92 -21.67 11.40 13.18
C LEU A 92 -22.59 11.18 14.40
N ARG A 93 -23.86 11.60 14.33
CA ARG A 93 -24.84 11.32 15.39
C ARG A 93 -25.10 9.83 15.59
N VAL A 94 -25.26 9.08 14.49
CA VAL A 94 -25.48 7.62 14.54
C VAL A 94 -24.25 6.91 15.11
N THR A 95 -23.04 7.24 14.65
CA THR A 95 -21.80 6.65 15.14
C THR A 95 -21.57 6.95 16.63
N SER A 96 -21.85 8.18 17.08
CA SER A 96 -21.75 8.56 18.49
C SER A 96 -22.70 7.75 19.39
N ALA A 97 -23.94 7.51 18.92
CA ALA A 97 -24.91 6.67 19.62
C ALA A 97 -24.44 5.21 19.71
N SER A 98 -23.95 4.63 18.61
CA SER A 98 -23.44 3.25 18.57
C SER A 98 -22.19 3.05 19.44
N ILE A 99 -21.28 4.03 19.49
CA ILE A 99 -20.11 3.98 20.38
C ILE A 99 -20.54 4.03 21.85
N LYS A 100 -21.51 4.89 22.21
CA LYS A 100 -22.07 4.94 23.57
C LYS A 100 -22.67 3.61 24.00
N GLU A 101 -23.41 2.96 23.10
CA GLU A 101 -24.03 1.66 23.34
C GLU A 101 -22.98 0.55 23.51
N LEU A 102 -21.97 0.51 22.64
CA LEU A 102 -20.85 -0.43 22.75
C LEU A 102 -20.05 -0.25 24.06
N VAL A 103 -19.78 0.98 24.46
CA VAL A 103 -19.09 1.28 25.73
C VAL A 103 -19.92 0.82 26.93
N ASN A 104 -21.24 0.99 26.89
CA ASN A 104 -22.13 0.50 27.94
C ASN A 104 -22.17 -1.04 27.99
N GLN A 105 -22.17 -1.71 26.83
CA GLN A 105 -22.12 -3.18 26.75
C GLN A 105 -20.80 -3.72 27.32
N ILE A 106 -19.66 -3.15 26.94
CA ILE A 106 -18.34 -3.53 27.46
C ILE A 106 -18.27 -3.36 28.99
N LYS A 107 -18.86 -2.28 29.53
CA LYS A 107 -18.94 -2.07 30.98
C LYS A 107 -19.75 -3.17 31.67
N LEU A 108 -20.91 -3.54 31.11
CA LEU A 108 -21.77 -4.60 31.66
C LEU A 108 -21.06 -5.96 31.64
N ASP A 109 -20.45 -6.33 30.50
CA ASP A 109 -19.76 -7.61 30.32
C ASP A 109 -18.53 -7.73 31.24
N SER A 110 -17.80 -6.62 31.40
CA SER A 110 -16.65 -6.54 32.34
C SER A 110 -17.09 -6.73 33.79
N MET A 111 -18.23 -6.12 34.17
CA MET A 111 -18.77 -6.23 35.52
C MET A 111 -19.29 -7.64 35.82
N GLU A 112 -19.88 -8.32 34.84
CA GLU A 112 -20.34 -9.69 34.97
C GLU A 112 -19.17 -10.69 35.04
N THR A 113 -18.14 -10.48 34.22
CA THR A 113 -16.89 -11.27 34.26
C THR A 113 -16.16 -11.10 35.60
N PHE A 114 -16.16 -9.89 36.17
CA PHE A 114 -15.63 -9.63 37.50
C PHE A 114 -16.43 -10.39 38.58
N LYS A 115 -17.77 -10.37 38.53
CA LYS A 115 -18.62 -11.12 39.47
C LYS A 115 -18.37 -12.64 39.40
N ARG A 116 -18.25 -13.20 38.19
CA ARG A 116 -17.99 -14.63 37.96
C ARG A 116 -16.61 -15.07 38.46
N SER A 117 -15.58 -14.25 38.24
CA SER A 117 -14.23 -14.54 38.73
C SER A 117 -14.13 -14.42 40.26
N HIS A 118 -14.85 -13.49 40.88
CA HIS A 118 -14.90 -13.36 42.33
C HIS A 118 -15.67 -14.51 43.02
N SER A 119 -16.76 -14.99 42.42
CA SER A 119 -17.50 -16.15 42.95
C SER A 119 -16.71 -17.46 42.81
N ALA A 120 -16.02 -17.66 41.68
CA ALA A 120 -15.16 -18.83 41.46
C ALA A 120 -13.97 -18.87 42.43
N ASN A 121 -13.39 -17.72 42.78
CA ASN A 121 -12.30 -17.66 43.77
C ASN A 121 -12.76 -17.92 45.21
N ARG A 122 -13.98 -17.50 45.58
CA ARG A 122 -14.56 -17.83 46.90
C ARG A 122 -14.85 -19.33 47.07
N GLN A 123 -15.26 -20.01 46.00
CA GLN A 123 -15.48 -21.47 46.06
C GLN A 123 -14.17 -22.27 46.11
N ARG A 124 -13.07 -21.77 45.53
CA ARG A 124 -11.76 -22.45 45.55
C ARG A 124 -10.96 -22.25 46.84
N THR A 125 -11.20 -21.19 47.61
CA THR A 125 -10.50 -20.96 48.89
C THR A 125 -11.10 -21.73 50.07
N ALA A 126 -12.28 -22.33 49.92
CA ALA A 126 -12.93 -23.11 50.98
C ALA A 126 -12.46 -24.58 51.08
N SER A 127 -11.65 -25.09 50.15
CA SER A 127 -11.34 -26.53 50.05
C SER A 127 -9.87 -26.92 50.25
N TYR A 128 -8.98 -26.00 50.61
CA TYR A 128 -7.58 -26.34 50.92
C TYR A 128 -7.00 -25.49 52.06
N LEU A 129 -7.24 -25.92 53.30
CA LEU A 129 -6.41 -25.54 54.45
C LEU A 129 -5.92 -26.82 55.16
N PRO A 130 -4.64 -27.20 55.04
CA PRO A 130 -4.03 -28.23 55.86
C PRO A 130 -3.77 -27.68 57.27
N GLN A 131 -4.16 -28.45 58.28
CA GLN A 131 -3.82 -28.23 59.69
C GLN A 131 -2.31 -28.36 59.93
N PRO A 132 -1.66 -27.44 60.68
CA PRO A 132 -0.24 -27.52 60.97
C PRO A 132 0.07 -28.55 62.08
N LYS A 133 1.09 -29.37 61.86
CA LYS A 133 1.68 -30.29 62.87
C LYS A 133 2.65 -29.53 63.80
N PRO A 134 2.80 -29.94 65.08
CA PRO A 134 3.71 -29.31 66.01
C PRO A 134 5.17 -29.78 65.83
N TYR A 135 6.09 -28.82 65.99
CA TYR A 135 7.54 -29.01 66.08
C TYR A 135 7.94 -29.65 67.42
N LYS A 136 8.87 -30.62 67.39
CA LYS A 136 9.62 -31.08 68.57
C LYS A 136 11.04 -30.50 68.53
N SER A 137 11.41 -29.88 69.64
CA SER A 137 12.71 -29.29 69.98
C SER A 137 13.76 -30.35 70.35
N CYS A 138 15.02 -30.09 70.02
CA CYS A 138 16.17 -30.62 70.75
C CYS A 138 17.14 -29.48 71.07
N ILE A 139 17.39 -29.29 72.36
CA ILE A 139 18.47 -28.49 72.94
C ILE A 139 19.23 -29.42 73.91
N ASP A 140 20.53 -29.16 74.02
CA ASP A 140 21.55 -29.62 75.00
C ASP A 140 22.19 -31.00 74.86
N LEU A 141 23.52 -30.99 74.64
CA LEU A 141 24.48 -31.39 75.69
C LEU A 141 25.93 -30.95 75.37
N GLN A 142 26.68 -30.79 76.47
CA GLN A 142 27.93 -30.06 76.66
C GLN A 142 29.23 -30.80 76.24
N SER A 143 30.25 -29.99 75.98
CA SER A 143 31.68 -30.10 76.29
C SER A 143 32.39 -31.46 76.39
N SER A 144 33.42 -31.64 75.55
CA SER A 144 34.82 -31.94 75.98
C SER A 144 35.75 -32.04 74.75
N GLU A 145 36.77 -31.17 74.68
CA GLU A 145 38.02 -31.43 73.93
C GLU A 145 38.99 -32.25 74.82
N PRO A 146 40.15 -32.78 74.36
CA PRO A 146 40.83 -32.62 73.06
C PRO A 146 41.39 -33.92 72.43
N ASN A 147 41.65 -33.89 71.11
CA ASN A 147 42.96 -34.05 70.45
C ASN A 147 42.81 -34.54 68.99
N PRO A 148 43.72 -34.12 68.09
CA PRO A 148 43.62 -34.32 66.66
C PRO A 148 44.33 -35.60 66.23
N ARG A 149 43.67 -36.43 65.40
CA ARG A 149 44.31 -37.21 64.33
C ARG A 149 43.27 -38.03 63.56
N SER A 150 43.48 -38.00 62.24
CA SER A 150 43.10 -38.99 61.21
C SER A 150 41.63 -39.37 61.02
N CYS A 151 41.15 -39.09 59.80
CA CYS A 151 40.47 -40.00 58.86
C CYS A 151 39.50 -39.16 58.00
N SER A 152 39.88 -38.77 56.79
CA SER A 152 39.60 -39.57 55.58
C SER A 152 38.13 -39.98 55.46
N ASN A 153 37.34 -39.22 54.70
CA ASN A 153 36.66 -39.71 53.49
C ASN A 153 35.75 -38.62 52.93
N ASN A 154 36.35 -37.70 52.19
CA ASN A 154 35.69 -36.58 51.54
C ASN A 154 35.17 -36.97 50.13
N LYS A 155 34.58 -38.17 50.00
CA LYS A 155 34.00 -38.64 48.72
C LYS A 155 32.51 -38.36 48.63
N ASP A 156 31.76 -38.47 49.73
CA ASP A 156 30.30 -38.36 49.69
C ASP A 156 29.81 -36.92 49.55
N THR A 157 30.52 -35.96 50.16
CA THR A 157 30.22 -34.53 50.04
C THR A 157 30.51 -33.98 48.63
N PHE A 158 31.52 -34.55 47.95
CA PHE A 158 31.85 -34.19 46.57
C PHE A 158 30.84 -34.77 45.56
N ILE A 159 30.34 -36.00 45.81
CA ILE A 159 29.34 -36.66 44.96
C ILE A 159 27.98 -35.96 45.05
N ILE A 160 27.54 -35.54 46.25
CA ILE A 160 26.27 -34.80 46.41
C ILE A 160 26.36 -33.41 45.76
N GLY A 161 27.50 -32.72 45.89
CA GLY A 161 27.75 -31.45 45.22
C GLY A 161 27.72 -31.56 43.69
N LEU A 162 28.36 -32.60 43.14
CA LEU A 162 28.34 -32.89 41.69
C LEU A 162 26.95 -33.27 41.18
N TRP A 163 26.16 -34.02 41.96
CA TRP A 163 24.80 -34.41 41.58
C TRP A 163 23.85 -33.21 41.57
N CYS A 164 23.87 -32.37 42.62
CA CYS A 164 23.08 -31.13 42.65
C CYS A 164 23.49 -30.18 41.53
N HIS A 165 24.79 -30.02 41.26
CA HIS A 165 25.26 -29.16 40.17
C HIS A 165 24.89 -29.71 38.78
N ARG A 166 24.85 -31.05 38.61
CA ARG A 166 24.38 -31.70 37.37
C ARG A 166 22.88 -31.53 37.17
N GLN A 167 22.07 -31.69 38.22
CA GLN A 167 20.62 -31.48 38.16
C GLN A 167 20.27 -30.01 37.86
N GLU A 168 21.03 -29.06 38.42
CA GLU A 168 20.84 -27.64 38.14
C GLU A 168 21.31 -27.24 36.74
N ARG A 169 22.36 -27.87 36.21
CA ARG A 169 22.74 -27.74 34.78
C ARG A 169 21.67 -28.31 33.85
N GLU A 170 21.13 -29.49 34.13
CA GLU A 170 20.04 -30.10 33.35
C GLU A 170 18.76 -29.26 33.42
N LYS A 171 18.40 -28.75 34.59
CA LYS A 171 17.26 -27.84 34.76
C LYS A 171 17.46 -26.53 34.00
N ASN A 172 18.67 -25.96 34.01
CA ASN A 172 19.00 -24.75 33.25
C ASN A 172 19.11 -25.01 31.74
N LYS A 173 19.55 -26.20 31.33
CA LYS A 173 19.56 -26.65 29.93
C LYS A 173 18.13 -26.80 29.42
N ARG A 174 17.25 -27.50 30.15
CA ARG A 174 15.82 -27.60 29.84
C ARG A 174 15.11 -26.26 29.88
N ARG A 175 15.48 -25.35 30.80
CA ARG A 175 14.95 -23.96 30.79
C ARG A 175 15.44 -23.18 29.57
N ARG A 176 16.69 -23.34 29.15
CA ARG A 176 17.21 -22.73 27.91
C ARG A 176 16.57 -23.33 26.68
N GLU A 177 16.39 -24.64 26.60
CA GLU A 177 15.70 -25.34 25.51
C GLU A 177 14.22 -24.97 25.46
N PHE A 178 13.55 -24.86 26.61
CA PHE A 178 12.16 -24.40 26.71
C PHE A 178 12.01 -22.91 26.36
N MET A 179 12.96 -22.06 26.77
CA MET A 179 13.00 -20.64 26.37
C MET A 179 13.36 -20.50 24.89
N LEU A 180 14.23 -21.35 24.34
CA LEU A 180 14.54 -21.39 22.91
C LEU A 180 13.35 -21.92 22.10
N GLN A 181 12.57 -22.88 22.62
CA GLN A 181 11.34 -23.38 21.99
C GLN A 181 10.16 -22.41 22.10
N LYS A 182 10.03 -21.63 23.18
CA LYS A 182 8.99 -20.60 23.34
C LYS A 182 9.37 -19.23 22.77
N ASN A 183 10.66 -18.93 22.63
CA ASN A 183 11.17 -17.75 21.91
C ASN A 183 11.67 -18.12 20.51
N TRP A 184 11.03 -19.11 19.86
CA TRP A 184 10.75 -18.93 18.44
C TRP A 184 9.79 -17.74 18.35
N ILE A 185 10.34 -16.54 18.52
CA ILE A 185 9.95 -15.42 17.69
C ILE A 185 10.13 -16.01 16.30
N LYS A 186 9.05 -16.54 15.73
CA LYS A 186 8.99 -16.77 14.29
C LYS A 186 9.34 -15.40 13.76
N PHE A 187 10.59 -15.22 13.34
CA PHE A 187 10.94 -14.18 12.42
C PHE A 187 10.16 -14.56 11.18
N THR A 188 8.90 -14.12 11.13
CA THR A 188 8.12 -14.14 9.93
C THR A 188 8.89 -13.21 9.01
N TYR A 189 9.66 -13.81 8.12
CA TYR A 189 10.34 -13.05 7.08
C TYR A 189 9.22 -12.43 6.25
N PHE A 190 9.04 -11.13 6.39
CA PHE A 190 8.16 -10.38 5.52
C PHE A 190 8.79 -10.38 4.15
N VAL A 191 8.13 -11.02 3.19
CA VAL A 191 8.49 -10.86 1.79
C VAL A 191 8.01 -9.47 1.39
N ILE A 192 8.95 -8.64 0.95
CA ILE A 192 8.70 -7.27 0.49
C ILE A 192 8.98 -7.21 -1.00
N LEU A 193 8.12 -6.51 -1.74
CA LEU A 193 8.32 -6.19 -3.15
C LEU A 193 8.19 -4.68 -3.38
N TYR A 194 9.15 -4.10 -4.09
CA TYR A 194 9.13 -2.70 -4.55
C TYR A 194 8.73 -2.65 -6.01
N VAL A 195 7.46 -2.34 -6.28
CA VAL A 195 6.92 -2.34 -7.63
C VAL A 195 6.72 -0.91 -8.10
N CYS A 196 7.15 -0.60 -9.33
CA CYS A 196 7.14 0.75 -9.88
C CYS A 196 6.50 0.81 -11.26
N THR A 197 5.78 1.89 -11.57
CA THR A 197 5.46 2.29 -12.96
C THR A 197 6.10 3.63 -13.28
N TYR A 198 6.57 3.82 -14.51
CA TYR A 198 7.19 5.05 -14.96
C TYR A 198 7.02 5.25 -16.48
N ASN A 199 6.28 6.27 -16.92
CA ASN A 199 6.28 6.69 -18.32
C ASN A 199 7.58 7.47 -18.63
N LEU A 200 8.40 6.97 -19.57
CA LEU A 200 9.72 7.53 -19.88
C LEU A 200 9.66 8.86 -20.61
N TRP A 201 8.50 9.21 -21.16
CA TRP A 201 8.29 10.33 -22.07
C TRP A 201 9.13 10.23 -23.36
N GLN A 202 8.71 10.99 -24.35
CA GLN A 202 9.32 11.07 -25.67
C GLN A 202 10.84 11.39 -25.64
N ILE A 203 11.49 11.27 -26.80
CA ILE A 203 12.90 11.53 -27.13
C ILE A 203 13.31 13.03 -26.92
N GLN A 204 13.01 13.61 -25.77
CA GLN A 204 13.45 14.95 -25.42
C GLN A 204 14.88 14.94 -24.94
N GLU A 205 15.70 15.81 -25.54
CA GLU A 205 17.05 16.02 -25.08
C GLU A 205 17.08 16.63 -23.66
N PRO A 206 18.16 16.40 -22.88
CA PRO A 206 19.27 15.47 -23.13
C PRO A 206 18.91 14.02 -22.75
N VAL A 207 18.68 13.15 -23.74
CA VAL A 207 18.10 11.81 -23.48
C VAL A 207 19.00 10.95 -22.60
N GLU A 208 20.32 11.01 -22.81
CA GLU A 208 21.27 10.21 -22.01
C GLU A 208 21.27 10.59 -20.52
N GLN A 209 21.16 11.88 -20.23
CA GLN A 209 21.11 12.37 -18.84
C GLN A 209 19.80 11.95 -18.18
N ARG A 210 18.68 11.99 -18.92
CA ARG A 210 17.37 11.52 -18.44
C ARG A 210 17.39 10.03 -18.10
N MET A 211 17.87 9.18 -19.01
CA MET A 211 17.95 7.74 -18.78
C MET A 211 18.90 7.39 -17.62
N LYS A 212 20.02 8.12 -17.50
CA LYS A 212 20.92 8.00 -16.34
C LYS A 212 20.21 8.37 -15.03
N ALA A 213 19.47 9.48 -15.00
CA ALA A 213 18.75 9.91 -13.82
C ALA A 213 17.65 8.91 -13.41
N ILE A 214 16.93 8.33 -14.37
CA ILE A 214 15.96 7.25 -14.11
C ILE A 214 16.68 6.03 -13.52
N GLY A 215 17.83 5.64 -14.08
CA GLY A 215 18.68 4.59 -13.50
C GLY A 215 19.06 4.88 -12.04
N GLN A 216 19.48 6.10 -11.73
CA GLN A 216 19.83 6.50 -10.36
C GLN A 216 18.65 6.40 -9.39
N VAL A 217 17.46 6.82 -9.83
CA VAL A 217 16.22 6.71 -9.03
C VAL A 217 15.87 5.23 -8.78
N ILE A 218 16.02 4.36 -9.78
CA ILE A 218 15.78 2.91 -9.61
C ILE A 218 16.70 2.32 -8.54
N GLU A 219 17.99 2.69 -8.54
CA GLU A 219 18.95 2.25 -7.53
C GLU A 219 18.62 2.80 -6.14
N GLU A 220 18.31 4.09 -6.04
CA GLU A 220 18.04 4.77 -4.77
C GLU A 220 16.88 4.12 -4.01
N TYR A 221 15.83 3.71 -4.73
CA TYR A 221 14.64 3.10 -4.15
C TYR A 221 14.66 1.56 -4.15
N ASP A 222 15.77 0.94 -4.55
CA ASP A 222 15.97 -0.52 -4.59
C ASP A 222 14.78 -1.27 -5.24
N MET A 223 14.34 -0.80 -6.40
CA MET A 223 13.14 -1.34 -7.06
C MET A 223 13.33 -2.78 -7.49
N ASP A 224 12.22 -3.53 -7.55
CA ASP A 224 12.21 -4.96 -7.86
C ASP A 224 11.62 -5.25 -9.24
N ILE A 225 10.45 -4.67 -9.51
CA ILE A 225 9.70 -4.83 -10.76
C ILE A 225 9.31 -3.44 -11.22
N ILE A 226 9.66 -3.08 -12.45
CA ILE A 226 9.37 -1.76 -13.00
C ILE A 226 8.67 -1.93 -14.34
N ALA A 227 7.53 -1.27 -14.52
CA ALA A 227 6.86 -1.16 -15.81
C ALA A 227 7.14 0.21 -16.43
N PHE A 228 7.61 0.22 -17.68
CA PHE A 228 7.88 1.43 -18.45
C PHE A 228 6.91 1.59 -19.62
N GLN A 229 6.52 2.83 -19.89
CA GLN A 229 5.75 3.25 -21.05
C GLN A 229 6.58 4.18 -21.92
N GLU A 230 6.17 4.37 -23.19
CA GLU A 230 6.81 5.24 -24.18
C GLU A 230 8.30 4.97 -24.44
N ILE A 231 8.73 3.72 -24.32
CA ILE A 231 10.11 3.35 -24.63
C ILE A 231 10.33 3.50 -26.15
N ARG A 232 11.41 4.16 -26.56
CA ARG A 232 11.77 4.39 -27.96
C ARG A 232 13.25 4.10 -28.23
N HIS A 233 13.58 3.93 -29.52
CA HIS A 233 14.96 3.96 -30.00
C HIS A 233 15.45 5.40 -30.12
N ILE A 234 16.72 5.62 -29.81
CA ILE A 234 17.41 6.90 -29.93
C ILE A 234 18.43 6.80 -31.06
N GLY A 235 18.41 7.77 -31.98
CA GLY A 235 19.38 7.89 -33.08
C GLY A 235 18.79 7.68 -34.47
N ASN A 236 19.59 8.04 -35.49
CA ASN A 236 19.23 7.89 -36.90
C ASN A 236 19.90 6.62 -37.48
N ASN A 237 19.12 5.55 -37.66
CA ASN A 237 19.32 4.29 -38.42
C ASN A 237 20.65 3.50 -38.33
N ARG A 238 21.76 4.04 -37.81
CA ARG A 238 23.06 3.33 -37.68
C ARG A 238 23.50 3.10 -36.24
N ASN A 239 23.07 3.95 -35.31
CA ASN A 239 23.38 3.84 -33.87
C ASN A 239 22.08 3.86 -33.04
N ASN A 240 21.05 3.12 -33.47
CA ASN A 240 19.78 3.05 -32.74
C ASN A 240 20.00 2.34 -31.42
N LYS A 241 20.02 3.10 -30.33
CA LYS A 241 20.12 2.58 -28.96
C LYS A 241 18.75 2.67 -28.30
N LEU A 242 18.27 1.58 -27.71
CA LEU A 242 17.02 1.62 -26.97
C LEU A 242 17.22 2.36 -25.65
N GLN A 243 16.25 3.19 -25.25
CA GLN A 243 16.26 3.84 -23.92
C GLN A 243 16.48 2.83 -22.78
N MET A 244 15.85 1.65 -22.86
CA MET A 244 16.04 0.58 -21.88
C MET A 244 17.48 0.06 -21.81
N ASP A 245 18.20 -0.01 -22.94
CA ASP A 245 19.60 -0.45 -22.92
C ASP A 245 20.48 0.54 -22.14
N MET A 246 20.16 1.84 -22.20
CA MET A 246 20.88 2.87 -21.45
C MET A 246 20.64 2.77 -19.95
N ILE A 247 19.38 2.53 -19.55
CA ILE A 247 19.01 2.30 -18.15
C ILE A 247 19.74 1.06 -17.61
N VAL A 248 19.68 -0.06 -18.34
CA VAL A 248 20.33 -1.32 -17.95
C VAL A 248 21.84 -1.21 -17.92
N GLU A 249 22.44 -0.51 -18.87
CA GLU A 249 23.89 -0.24 -18.87
C GLU A 249 24.31 0.57 -17.64
N HIS A 250 23.50 1.55 -17.22
CA HIS A 250 23.75 2.28 -15.99
C HIS A 250 23.71 1.35 -14.77
N LEU A 251 22.61 0.59 -14.63
CA LEU A 251 22.36 -0.28 -13.48
C LEU A 251 23.41 -1.41 -13.35
N ASN A 252 23.91 -1.94 -14.47
CA ASN A 252 24.89 -3.04 -14.46
C ASN A 252 26.35 -2.56 -14.31
N LYS A 253 26.66 -1.26 -14.48
CA LYS A 253 28.04 -0.73 -14.38
C LYS A 253 28.57 -0.66 -12.95
N LYS A 254 27.69 -0.46 -11.97
CA LYS A 254 28.07 -0.05 -10.62
C LYS A 254 28.54 -1.21 -9.75
N ASP A 255 27.94 -2.38 -9.95
CA ASP A 255 28.15 -3.53 -9.09
C ASP A 255 28.66 -4.71 -9.91
N GLY A 256 29.98 -4.93 -9.91
CA GLY A 256 30.60 -6.13 -10.51
C GLY A 256 30.11 -7.46 -9.94
N ASN A 257 29.29 -7.42 -8.87
CA ASN A 257 28.64 -8.56 -8.22
C ASN A 257 27.09 -8.48 -8.23
N SER A 258 26.46 -7.44 -8.80
CA SER A 258 24.99 -7.39 -8.88
C SER A 258 24.48 -8.37 -9.91
N LYS A 259 23.33 -8.99 -9.62
CA LYS A 259 22.60 -9.77 -10.63
C LYS A 259 22.25 -8.85 -11.80
N PRO A 260 22.44 -9.30 -13.05
CA PRO A 260 22.12 -8.49 -14.20
C PRO A 260 20.63 -8.15 -14.21
N TRP A 261 20.32 -6.92 -14.55
CA TRP A 261 18.94 -6.51 -14.80
C TRP A 261 18.43 -7.10 -16.12
N HIS A 262 17.20 -7.59 -16.12
CA HIS A 262 16.54 -8.19 -17.27
C HIS A 262 15.28 -7.42 -17.64
N TYR A 263 15.00 -7.30 -18.93
CA TYR A 263 13.76 -6.69 -19.40
C TYR A 263 13.06 -7.51 -20.49
N VAL A 264 11.76 -7.29 -20.60
CA VAL A 264 10.89 -7.80 -21.68
C VAL A 264 10.20 -6.60 -22.32
N LEU A 265 10.00 -6.63 -23.64
CA LEU A 265 9.34 -5.57 -24.39
C LEU A 265 8.14 -6.08 -25.18
N SER A 266 7.13 -5.25 -25.32
CA SER A 266 6.02 -5.43 -26.26
C SER A 266 5.93 -4.23 -27.20
N PRO A 267 6.10 -4.40 -28.51
CA PRO A 267 6.09 -3.30 -29.47
C PRO A 267 4.67 -2.78 -29.72
N LEU A 268 4.54 -1.46 -29.74
CA LEU A 268 3.39 -0.69 -30.18
C LEU A 268 3.76 0.04 -31.47
N LYS A 269 3.11 -0.32 -32.58
CA LYS A 269 3.36 0.30 -33.89
C LYS A 269 2.25 1.28 -34.21
N PHE A 270 2.61 2.53 -34.50
CA PHE A 270 1.66 3.52 -34.97
C PHE A 270 1.55 3.46 -36.49
N LYS A 271 0.35 3.17 -36.99
CA LYS A 271 0.09 3.06 -38.43
C LYS A 271 0.35 4.35 -39.18
N GLU A 272 0.10 5.49 -38.53
CA GLU A 272 0.17 6.81 -39.16
C GLU A 272 1.61 7.30 -39.34
N THR A 273 2.48 7.01 -38.39
CA THR A 273 3.85 7.58 -38.35
C THR A 273 4.94 6.57 -38.67
N ASN A 274 4.63 5.27 -38.71
CA ASN A 274 5.60 4.17 -38.68
C ASN A 274 6.55 4.22 -37.47
N GLU A 275 6.24 5.03 -36.45
CA GLU A 275 7.00 5.03 -35.21
C GLU A 275 6.68 3.76 -34.41
N VAL A 276 7.70 3.26 -33.71
CA VAL A 276 7.58 2.13 -32.80
C VAL A 276 7.89 2.61 -31.40
N GLU A 277 6.89 2.51 -30.53
CA GLU A 277 7.06 2.60 -29.08
C GLU A 277 7.05 1.19 -28.49
N TYR A 278 7.48 1.06 -27.24
CA TYR A 278 7.38 -0.20 -26.51
C TYR A 278 6.79 0.03 -25.13
N LEU A 279 6.04 -0.97 -24.67
CA LEU A 279 5.86 -1.23 -23.24
C LEU A 279 6.98 -2.15 -22.78
N GLY A 280 7.50 -1.91 -21.58
CA GLY A 280 8.59 -2.73 -21.04
C GLY A 280 8.36 -3.10 -19.59
N ILE A 281 8.89 -4.25 -19.20
CA ILE A 281 9.00 -4.66 -17.79
C ILE A 281 10.46 -4.94 -17.51
N LEU A 282 11.03 -4.29 -16.49
CA LEU A 282 12.40 -4.43 -16.01
C LEU A 282 12.39 -5.05 -14.60
N THR A 283 13.34 -5.95 -14.33
CA THR A 283 13.47 -6.64 -13.04
C THR A 283 14.92 -6.99 -12.73
N LYS A 284 15.32 -6.89 -11.46
CA LYS A 284 16.65 -7.29 -10.96
C LYS A 284 16.73 -8.73 -10.48
N PHE A 285 15.57 -9.40 -10.42
CA PHE A 285 15.50 -10.75 -9.91
C PHE A 285 15.84 -11.78 -11.00
N ASP A 286 16.43 -12.88 -10.57
CA ASP A 286 16.52 -14.11 -11.37
C ASP A 286 15.12 -14.74 -11.43
N VAL A 287 14.29 -14.18 -12.31
CA VAL A 287 12.92 -14.61 -12.54
C VAL A 287 12.85 -15.46 -13.78
N GLU A 288 12.04 -16.51 -13.70
CA GLU A 288 11.62 -17.22 -14.89
C GLU A 288 10.42 -16.48 -15.48
N ILE A 289 10.56 -16.01 -16.72
CA ILE A 289 9.44 -15.50 -17.50
C ILE A 289 8.64 -16.71 -17.98
N VAL A 290 7.59 -17.05 -17.22
CA VAL A 290 6.76 -18.23 -17.49
C VAL A 290 5.94 -18.02 -18.75
N LYS A 291 5.41 -16.80 -18.92
CA LYS A 291 4.55 -16.45 -20.04
C LYS A 291 4.67 -14.97 -20.34
N HIS A 292 4.72 -14.64 -21.62
CA HIS A 292 4.61 -13.28 -22.13
C HIS A 292 3.55 -13.24 -23.22
N SER A 293 2.68 -12.23 -23.18
CA SER A 293 1.65 -12.03 -24.19
C SER A 293 1.27 -10.56 -24.30
N GLN A 294 0.72 -10.20 -25.44
CA GLN A 294 0.19 -8.87 -25.73
C GLN A 294 -1.28 -9.00 -26.11
N LYS A 295 -2.09 -8.02 -25.71
CA LYS A 295 -3.47 -7.86 -26.18
C LYS A 295 -3.64 -6.47 -26.77
N ASN A 296 -4.33 -6.38 -27.90
CA ASN A 296 -4.71 -5.11 -28.48
C ASN A 296 -5.99 -4.63 -27.80
N LEU A 297 -5.99 -3.37 -27.40
CA LEU A 297 -7.15 -2.66 -26.89
C LEU A 297 -7.99 -2.18 -28.08
N GLN A 298 -9.31 -2.28 -27.96
CA GLN A 298 -10.22 -2.00 -29.07
C GLN A 298 -10.55 -0.50 -29.22
N SER A 299 -9.95 0.36 -28.40
CA SER A 299 -10.51 1.67 -28.17
C SER A 299 -9.84 2.81 -28.94
N GLY A 300 -10.68 3.57 -29.63
CA GLY A 300 -10.30 4.83 -30.28
C GLY A 300 -9.55 4.69 -31.61
N ASN A 301 -9.06 5.83 -32.08
CA ASN A 301 -8.32 5.95 -33.35
C ASN A 301 -6.84 5.55 -33.24
N LYS A 302 -6.35 5.26 -32.02
CA LYS A 302 -4.94 4.92 -31.78
C LYS A 302 -4.85 3.47 -31.31
N GLU A 303 -3.98 2.71 -31.93
CA GLU A 303 -3.67 1.36 -31.44
C GLU A 303 -3.03 1.49 -30.06
N ARG A 304 -3.63 0.83 -29.06
CA ARG A 304 -3.11 0.67 -27.71
C ARG A 304 -3.01 -0.82 -27.38
N ILE A 305 -2.07 -1.15 -26.50
CA ILE A 305 -1.78 -2.53 -26.14
C ILE A 305 -1.70 -2.68 -24.62
N ILE A 306 -1.97 -3.89 -24.16
CA ILE A 306 -1.62 -4.36 -22.83
C ILE A 306 -0.50 -5.38 -22.98
N MET A 307 0.59 -5.17 -22.24
CA MET A 307 1.64 -6.16 -22.06
C MET A 307 1.35 -6.99 -20.81
N ILE A 308 1.27 -8.31 -20.94
CA ILE A 308 1.00 -9.23 -19.84
C ILE A 308 2.18 -10.19 -19.69
N THR A 309 2.86 -10.14 -18.55
CA THR A 309 4.02 -10.97 -18.25
C THR A 309 3.85 -11.67 -16.92
N THR A 310 3.96 -12.99 -16.93
CA THR A 310 3.96 -13.82 -15.71
C THR A 310 5.39 -14.12 -15.30
N LEU A 311 5.77 -13.61 -14.12
CA LEU A 311 7.08 -13.78 -13.50
C LEU A 311 6.99 -14.81 -12.37
N TYR A 312 7.90 -15.77 -12.34
CA TYR A 312 8.02 -16.71 -11.24
C TYR A 312 9.29 -16.46 -10.41
N PHE A 313 9.08 -16.09 -9.15
CA PHE A 313 10.13 -15.82 -8.16
C PHE A 313 10.44 -17.11 -7.40
N LYS A 314 11.37 -17.90 -7.93
CA LYS A 314 11.75 -19.22 -7.40
C LYS A 314 12.13 -19.19 -5.92
N THR A 315 12.80 -18.13 -5.46
CA THR A 315 13.31 -18.00 -4.09
C THR A 315 12.22 -17.92 -3.03
N ILE A 316 11.06 -17.38 -3.38
CA ILE A 316 9.94 -17.14 -2.47
C ILE A 316 8.67 -17.88 -2.90
N ASP A 317 8.81 -18.76 -3.90
CA ASP A 317 7.71 -19.51 -4.53
C ASP A 317 6.50 -18.59 -4.76
N LEU A 318 6.68 -17.55 -5.58
CA LEU A 318 5.65 -16.55 -5.86
C LEU A 318 5.47 -16.41 -7.37
N LEU A 319 4.21 -16.44 -7.81
CA LEU A 319 3.83 -16.16 -9.18
C LEU A 319 3.22 -14.75 -9.25
N VAL A 320 3.85 -13.85 -10.00
CA VAL A 320 3.35 -12.47 -10.19
C VAL A 320 2.98 -12.28 -11.65
N ASN A 321 1.73 -11.92 -11.90
CA ASN A 321 1.21 -11.60 -13.22
C ASN A 321 1.15 -10.07 -13.35
N VAL A 322 2.07 -9.52 -14.13
CA VAL A 322 2.31 -8.09 -14.30
C VAL A 322 1.70 -7.63 -15.61
N TRP A 323 0.77 -6.68 -15.53
CA TRP A 323 0.07 -6.06 -16.65
C TRP A 323 0.56 -4.62 -16.78
N ASN A 324 1.35 -4.35 -17.81
CA ASN A 324 1.77 -3.00 -18.15
C ASN A 324 0.80 -2.40 -19.17
N VAL A 325 0.23 -1.24 -18.87
CA VAL A 325 -0.74 -0.53 -19.72
C VAL A 325 -0.24 0.86 -20.10
N HIS A 326 -0.62 1.29 -21.30
CA HIS A 326 -0.59 2.70 -21.70
C HIS A 326 -1.90 2.96 -22.46
N LEU A 327 -2.88 3.57 -21.79
CA LEU A 327 -4.21 3.75 -22.37
C LEU A 327 -4.25 4.90 -23.39
N GLY A 328 -5.37 5.07 -24.09
CA GLY A 328 -5.55 6.13 -25.09
C GLY A 328 -5.55 7.54 -24.48
N LEU A 329 -6.19 8.49 -25.15
CA LEU A 329 -6.68 9.72 -24.51
C LEU A 329 -8.20 9.90 -24.69
N ASP A 330 -8.84 9.01 -25.45
CA ASP A 330 -10.25 9.09 -25.76
C ASP A 330 -11.07 8.56 -24.57
N ALA A 331 -11.87 9.43 -23.95
CA ALA A 331 -12.59 9.09 -22.73
C ALA A 331 -13.52 7.87 -22.91
N LEU A 332 -14.27 7.81 -24.01
CA LEU A 332 -15.14 6.66 -24.28
C LEU A 332 -14.32 5.38 -24.47
N GLY A 333 -13.22 5.50 -25.20
CA GLY A 333 -12.31 4.40 -25.42
C GLY A 333 -11.70 3.85 -24.13
N HIS A 334 -11.29 4.72 -23.21
CA HIS A 334 -10.79 4.30 -21.89
C HIS A 334 -11.81 3.50 -21.09
N CYS A 335 -13.09 3.87 -21.16
CA CYS A 335 -14.14 3.09 -20.51
C CYS A 335 -14.20 1.67 -21.10
N MET A 336 -14.11 1.53 -22.42
CA MET A 336 -14.09 0.22 -23.08
C MET A 336 -12.84 -0.58 -22.69
N ASP A 337 -11.68 0.07 -22.66
CA ASP A 337 -10.41 -0.57 -22.26
C ASP A 337 -10.47 -1.07 -20.83
N ALA A 338 -11.06 -0.31 -19.90
CA ALA A 338 -11.24 -0.75 -18.52
C ALA A 338 -12.12 -2.00 -18.42
N ILE A 339 -13.16 -2.14 -19.26
CA ILE A 339 -13.97 -3.37 -19.33
C ILE A 339 -13.13 -4.53 -19.85
N ASP A 340 -12.35 -4.33 -20.92
CA ASP A 340 -11.51 -5.36 -21.50
C ASP A 340 -10.44 -5.84 -20.50
N ILE A 341 -9.77 -4.89 -19.84
CA ILE A 341 -8.81 -5.16 -18.75
C ILE A 341 -9.49 -5.93 -17.63
N TRP A 342 -10.66 -5.51 -17.17
CA TRP A 342 -11.39 -6.17 -16.10
C TRP A 342 -11.77 -7.62 -16.48
N ASN A 343 -12.34 -7.83 -17.66
CA ASN A 343 -12.73 -9.16 -18.13
C ASN A 343 -11.51 -10.08 -18.25
N TRP A 344 -10.48 -9.66 -18.97
CA TRP A 344 -9.30 -10.50 -19.18
C TRP A 344 -8.52 -10.73 -17.89
N SER A 345 -8.43 -9.73 -17.01
CA SER A 345 -7.74 -9.89 -15.73
C SER A 345 -8.48 -10.88 -14.83
N ASN A 346 -9.81 -10.87 -14.82
CA ASN A 346 -10.64 -11.84 -14.09
C ASN A 346 -10.53 -13.24 -14.68
N ASP A 347 -10.57 -13.40 -16.00
CA ASP A 347 -10.37 -14.70 -16.64
C ASP A 347 -9.02 -15.31 -16.25
N GLN A 348 -7.96 -14.50 -16.28
CA GLN A 348 -6.62 -14.93 -15.85
C GLN A 348 -6.55 -15.22 -14.34
N TYR A 349 -7.23 -14.43 -13.52
CA TYR A 349 -7.27 -14.65 -12.07
C TYR A 349 -8.01 -15.96 -11.73
N SER A 350 -9.15 -16.22 -12.37
CA SER A 350 -9.90 -17.46 -12.21
C SER A 350 -9.17 -18.68 -12.70
N ALA A 351 -8.37 -18.56 -13.77
CA ALA A 351 -7.55 -19.66 -14.25
C ALA A 351 -6.39 -20.01 -13.29
N ASN A 352 -6.02 -19.09 -12.38
CA ASN A 352 -4.89 -19.24 -11.47
C ASN A 352 -5.36 -19.26 -10.01
N HIS A 353 -5.67 -20.45 -9.50
CA HIS A 353 -6.08 -20.66 -8.10
C HIS A 353 -4.91 -20.87 -7.12
N ALA A 354 -3.68 -20.59 -7.54
CA ALA A 354 -2.53 -20.82 -6.69
C ALA A 354 -2.52 -19.83 -5.52
N SER A 355 -2.31 -20.33 -4.30
CA SER A 355 -2.29 -19.51 -3.07
C SER A 355 -1.13 -18.50 -3.03
N ASN A 356 -0.16 -18.66 -3.91
CA ASN A 356 1.02 -17.80 -4.06
C ASN A 356 0.97 -16.94 -5.34
N PHE A 357 -0.23 -16.58 -5.79
CA PHE A 357 -0.45 -15.74 -6.97
C PHE A 357 -0.69 -14.27 -6.61
N VAL A 358 -0.09 -13.34 -7.35
CA VAL A 358 -0.40 -11.91 -7.29
C VAL A 358 -0.64 -11.40 -8.69
N GLN A 359 -1.68 -10.59 -8.87
CA GLN A 359 -1.91 -9.87 -10.12
C GLN A 359 -1.69 -8.39 -9.88
N ILE A 360 -0.86 -7.77 -10.73
CA ILE A 360 -0.53 -6.34 -10.67
C ILE A 360 -0.85 -5.74 -12.04
N ILE A 361 -1.64 -4.66 -12.05
CA ILE A 361 -1.89 -3.84 -13.23
C ILE A 361 -1.32 -2.46 -12.95
N LEU A 362 -0.38 -2.03 -13.77
CA LEU A 362 0.32 -0.78 -13.57
C LEU A 362 0.65 -0.14 -14.91
N GLY A 363 0.83 1.16 -14.91
CA GLY A 363 1.12 1.88 -16.14
C GLY A 363 0.56 3.28 -16.14
N ASP A 364 0.56 3.85 -17.33
CA ASP A 364 -0.08 5.11 -17.63
C ASP A 364 -1.53 4.82 -18.07
N PHE A 365 -2.47 5.10 -17.18
CA PHE A 365 -3.89 4.92 -17.46
C PHE A 365 -4.51 6.14 -18.17
N ASN A 366 -3.75 7.22 -18.36
CA ASN A 366 -4.25 8.49 -18.90
C ASN A 366 -5.55 8.95 -18.22
N THR A 367 -5.68 8.68 -16.92
CA THR A 367 -6.80 9.15 -16.10
C THR A 367 -6.48 10.51 -15.52
N TYR A 368 -7.06 11.55 -16.12
CA TYR A 368 -6.93 12.92 -15.66
C TYR A 368 -7.96 13.22 -14.54
N PHE A 369 -7.79 14.35 -13.85
CA PHE A 369 -8.55 14.71 -12.64
C PHE A 369 -10.08 14.73 -12.82
N ASP A 370 -10.55 14.96 -14.05
CA ASP A 370 -11.95 14.98 -14.44
C ASP A 370 -12.48 13.61 -14.90
N PHE A 371 -11.62 12.58 -14.89
CA PHE A 371 -11.93 11.30 -15.53
C PHE A 371 -11.28 10.07 -14.87
N GLU A 372 -11.63 9.82 -13.61
CA GLU A 372 -11.19 8.65 -12.81
C GLU A 372 -12.09 7.40 -13.00
N PHE A 373 -13.23 7.54 -13.69
CA PHE A 373 -14.24 6.48 -13.84
C PHE A 373 -13.70 5.12 -14.34
N PRO A 374 -12.76 5.06 -15.31
CA PRO A 374 -12.17 3.78 -15.71
C PRO A 374 -11.49 3.02 -14.55
N LEU A 375 -10.83 3.71 -13.63
CA LEU A 375 -10.20 3.10 -12.46
C LEU A 375 -11.21 2.70 -11.39
N GLU A 376 -12.30 3.47 -11.25
CA GLU A 376 -13.39 3.10 -10.34
C GLU A 376 -13.93 1.71 -10.69
N LEU A 377 -14.08 1.36 -11.98
CA LEU A 377 -14.48 0.00 -12.38
C LEU A 377 -13.48 -1.05 -11.88
N LEU A 378 -12.18 -0.80 -12.04
CA LEU A 378 -11.12 -1.75 -11.67
C LEU A 378 -10.98 -1.92 -10.15
N THR A 379 -11.30 -0.89 -9.39
CA THR A 379 -11.17 -0.85 -7.92
C THR A 379 -12.51 -1.01 -7.18
N PHE A 380 -13.62 -1.11 -7.91
CA PHE A 380 -14.97 -1.15 -7.36
C PHE A 380 -15.17 -2.28 -6.35
N THR A 381 -15.67 -2.02 -5.14
CA THR A 381 -16.02 -3.06 -4.16
C THR A 381 -17.54 -3.19 -3.93
N PRO A 382 -18.07 -4.35 -3.50
CA PRO A 382 -19.48 -4.52 -3.13
C PRO A 382 -19.94 -3.59 -2.00
N ALA A 383 -19.02 -3.15 -1.14
CA ALA A 383 -19.30 -2.13 -0.12
C ALA A 383 -19.60 -0.76 -0.76
N HIS A 384 -19.09 -0.51 -1.97
CA HIS A 384 -19.31 0.69 -2.75
C HIS A 384 -20.64 0.69 -3.54
N LYS A 385 -21.63 -0.16 -3.16
CA LYS A 385 -22.99 -0.10 -3.74
C LYS A 385 -23.62 1.31 -3.72
N LEU A 386 -23.24 2.15 -2.75
CA LEU A 386 -23.65 3.56 -2.69
C LEU A 386 -22.94 4.41 -3.76
N GLU A 387 -21.67 4.15 -4.03
CA GLU A 387 -20.91 4.82 -5.09
C GLU A 387 -21.41 4.38 -6.47
N LEU A 388 -21.83 3.12 -6.65
CA LEU A 388 -22.48 2.69 -7.89
C LEU A 388 -23.77 3.48 -8.15
N LYS A 389 -24.58 3.74 -7.10
CA LYS A 389 -25.77 4.59 -7.24
C LYS A 389 -25.40 6.03 -7.60
N PHE A 390 -24.34 6.56 -7.00
CA PHE A 390 -23.82 7.88 -7.33
C PHE A 390 -23.32 7.93 -8.78
N PHE A 391 -22.49 6.98 -9.19
CA PHE A 391 -21.99 6.80 -10.56
C PHE A 391 -23.15 6.79 -11.56
N LEU A 392 -24.18 5.97 -11.30
CA LEU A 392 -25.37 5.88 -12.16
C LEU A 392 -26.21 7.17 -12.15
N SER A 393 -26.09 8.02 -11.14
CA SER A 393 -26.77 9.32 -11.08
C SER A 393 -26.07 10.42 -11.90
N GLN A 394 -24.77 10.25 -12.22
CA GLN A 394 -23.95 11.23 -12.95
C GLN A 394 -24.05 11.11 -14.48
N LYS A 395 -25.16 10.58 -15.03
CA LYS A 395 -25.35 10.30 -16.48
C LYS A 395 -24.95 11.44 -17.41
N LYS A 396 -25.11 12.70 -16.99
CA LYS A 396 -24.81 13.88 -17.81
C LYS A 396 -23.31 14.18 -17.93
N TYR A 397 -22.51 13.81 -16.93
CA TYR A 397 -21.10 14.21 -16.82
C TYR A 397 -20.12 13.03 -16.90
N ASN A 398 -20.63 11.81 -16.94
CA ASN A 398 -19.84 10.60 -16.96
C ASN A 398 -19.90 9.93 -18.34
N PRO A 399 -18.85 10.04 -19.19
CA PRO A 399 -18.85 9.44 -20.51
C PRO A 399 -18.84 7.91 -20.44
N CYS A 400 -18.39 7.31 -19.32
CA CYS A 400 -18.47 5.87 -19.09
C CYS A 400 -19.87 5.38 -18.74
N PHE A 401 -20.83 6.26 -18.42
CA PHE A 401 -22.16 5.84 -17.97
C PHE A 401 -22.83 4.87 -18.96
N GLN A 402 -22.81 5.17 -20.27
CA GLN A 402 -23.49 4.33 -21.27
C GLN A 402 -22.85 2.94 -21.38
N VAL A 403 -21.53 2.90 -21.30
CA VAL A 403 -20.73 1.68 -21.39
C VAL A 403 -20.92 0.84 -20.12
N PHE A 404 -20.75 1.46 -18.96
CA PHE A 404 -20.79 0.76 -17.67
C PHE A 404 -22.21 0.41 -17.23
N GLN A 405 -23.26 1.15 -17.61
CA GLN A 405 -24.64 0.80 -17.25
C GLN A 405 -25.01 -0.61 -17.73
N ARG A 406 -24.63 -0.96 -18.97
CA ARG A 406 -24.85 -2.30 -19.52
C ARG A 406 -24.02 -3.34 -18.78
N TYR A 407 -22.78 -3.00 -18.48
CA TYR A 407 -21.83 -3.88 -17.82
C TYR A 407 -22.20 -4.17 -16.36
N PHE A 408 -22.52 -3.14 -15.57
CA PHE A 408 -22.94 -3.30 -14.17
C PHE A 408 -24.26 -4.04 -14.02
N ALA A 409 -25.18 -3.93 -14.98
CA ALA A 409 -26.38 -4.77 -14.97
C ALA A 409 -26.02 -6.27 -15.05
N GLN A 410 -24.99 -6.63 -15.82
CA GLN A 410 -24.50 -8.00 -15.92
C GLN A 410 -23.73 -8.41 -14.65
N LEU A 411 -22.87 -7.54 -14.12
CA LEU A 411 -22.15 -7.79 -12.87
C LEU A 411 -23.07 -7.95 -11.67
N ALA A 412 -24.14 -7.14 -11.57
CA ALA A 412 -25.10 -7.24 -10.49
C ALA A 412 -25.86 -8.58 -10.47
N LEU A 413 -25.98 -9.23 -11.64
CA LEU A 413 -26.59 -10.55 -11.78
C LEU A 413 -25.58 -11.69 -11.56
N SER A 414 -24.28 -11.41 -11.61
CA SER A 414 -23.25 -12.41 -11.44
C SER A 414 -22.81 -12.47 -9.98
N ASN A 415 -22.81 -13.67 -9.39
CA ASN A 415 -22.29 -13.90 -8.03
C ASN A 415 -20.74 -13.90 -8.00
N LEU A 416 -20.09 -13.11 -8.85
CA LEU A 416 -18.65 -13.10 -8.98
C LEU A 416 -18.01 -12.44 -7.75
N SER A 417 -17.41 -13.26 -6.90
CA SER A 417 -16.67 -12.84 -5.71
C SER A 417 -15.17 -12.81 -6.01
N TYR A 418 -14.75 -12.04 -7.02
CA TYR A 418 -13.33 -11.79 -7.22
C TYR A 418 -12.84 -10.74 -6.22
N PRO A 419 -11.62 -10.90 -5.66
CA PRO A 419 -11.02 -9.79 -4.94
C PRO A 419 -10.80 -8.63 -5.90
N HIS A 420 -11.14 -7.44 -5.41
CA HIS A 420 -10.99 -6.19 -6.13
C HIS A 420 -9.53 -5.79 -6.17
N PHE A 421 -9.18 -4.97 -7.16
CA PHE A 421 -7.87 -4.36 -7.14
C PHE A 421 -7.80 -3.28 -6.06
N ILE A 422 -6.68 -3.26 -5.37
CA ILE A 422 -6.27 -2.23 -4.42
C ILE A 422 -5.39 -1.26 -5.20
N ASP A 423 -5.78 0.02 -5.25
CA ASP A 423 -4.90 1.09 -5.69
C ASP A 423 -3.84 1.33 -4.61
N GLY A 424 -2.58 1.04 -4.95
CA GLY A 424 -1.49 1.07 -4.00
C GLY A 424 -1.25 2.46 -3.40
N LEU A 425 -1.48 3.51 -4.17
CA LEU A 425 -1.27 4.89 -3.76
C LEU A 425 -2.40 5.35 -2.85
N LEU A 426 -3.66 5.09 -3.24
CA LEU A 426 -4.83 5.40 -2.41
C LEU A 426 -4.84 4.61 -1.10
N ARG A 427 -4.43 3.33 -1.13
CA ARG A 427 -4.39 2.47 0.05
C ARG A 427 -3.49 3.01 1.16
N LYS A 428 -2.38 3.67 0.79
CA LYS A 428 -1.54 4.39 1.77
C LYS A 428 -2.35 5.50 2.44
N TYR A 429 -3.03 6.34 1.66
CA TYR A 429 -3.78 7.48 2.18
C TYR A 429 -4.93 7.08 3.09
N GLU A 430 -5.67 6.03 2.72
CA GLU A 430 -6.71 5.44 3.57
C GLU A 430 -6.20 5.12 4.98
N ARG A 431 -4.93 4.72 5.12
CA ARG A 431 -4.35 4.34 6.42
C ARG A 431 -3.86 5.53 7.24
N ILE A 432 -3.35 6.58 6.60
CA ILE A 432 -2.80 7.74 7.29
C ILE A 432 -3.82 8.84 7.56
N ASN A 433 -5.05 8.73 7.01
CA ASN A 433 -6.15 9.68 7.19
C ASN A 433 -5.76 11.14 6.89
N THR A 434 -4.83 11.35 5.94
CA THR A 434 -4.41 12.68 5.46
C THR A 434 -5.11 13.00 4.14
N ARG A 435 -5.32 14.29 3.86
CA ARG A 435 -5.84 14.73 2.55
C ARG A 435 -4.95 14.26 1.40
N LEU A 436 -5.59 14.00 0.26
CA LEU A 436 -5.04 13.46 -0.99
C LEU A 436 -4.14 14.42 -1.78
N ASP A 437 -3.78 15.57 -1.20
CA ASP A 437 -3.21 16.73 -1.91
C ASP A 437 -1.79 16.53 -2.50
N VAL A 438 -1.22 15.30 -2.56
CA VAL A 438 0.22 15.11 -2.85
C VAL A 438 0.57 13.92 -3.74
N CYS A 439 -0.36 13.40 -4.57
CA CYS A 439 -0.06 12.21 -5.39
C CYS A 439 -0.24 12.36 -6.89
N GLU A 440 0.03 13.56 -7.38
CA GLU A 440 0.17 13.87 -8.80
C GLU A 440 1.31 13.07 -9.40
N THR A 441 1.04 12.41 -10.51
CA THR A 441 2.03 11.64 -11.27
C THR A 441 2.35 12.28 -12.61
N PHE A 442 1.50 13.20 -13.06
CA PHE A 442 1.75 14.00 -14.25
C PHE A 442 1.68 15.46 -13.87
N THR A 443 2.79 16.14 -14.10
CA THR A 443 2.94 17.57 -13.84
C THR A 443 3.35 18.17 -15.16
N ASN A 444 2.41 18.84 -15.83
CA ASN A 444 2.73 19.53 -17.06
C ASN A 444 3.57 20.77 -16.74
N PHE A 445 4.86 20.57 -16.45
CA PHE A 445 5.79 21.63 -16.05
C PHE A 445 6.01 22.69 -17.14
N LYS A 446 5.63 22.41 -18.40
CA LYS A 446 5.79 23.30 -19.55
C LYS A 446 4.49 23.93 -20.08
N ASP A 447 3.33 23.36 -19.78
CA ASP A 447 2.06 23.87 -20.28
C ASP A 447 1.06 24.14 -19.14
N PHE A 448 1.10 25.40 -18.72
CA PHE A 448 0.23 26.06 -17.74
C PHE A 448 -1.27 26.01 -18.08
N ARG A 449 -1.67 25.46 -19.24
CA ARG A 449 -3.10 25.25 -19.59
C ARG A 449 -3.66 23.98 -18.96
N ILE A 450 -2.83 23.00 -18.60
CA ILE A 450 -3.24 21.88 -17.74
C ILE A 450 -2.97 22.32 -16.30
N ILE A 451 -3.88 23.14 -15.79
CA ILE A 451 -3.78 23.79 -14.47
C ILE A 451 -3.95 22.77 -13.34
N ASP A 452 -4.65 21.67 -13.63
CA ASP A 452 -5.05 20.72 -12.61
C ASP A 452 -4.11 19.51 -12.61
N PRO A 453 -3.43 19.27 -11.48
CA PRO A 453 -2.54 18.15 -11.36
C PRO A 453 -3.27 16.82 -11.50
N THR A 454 -2.67 15.89 -12.23
CA THR A 454 -3.31 14.61 -12.50
C THR A 454 -2.49 13.44 -12.03
N ARG A 455 -3.19 12.33 -11.89
CA ARG A 455 -2.60 11.06 -11.53
C ARG A 455 -2.91 10.16 -12.72
N ALA A 456 -2.12 10.22 -13.78
CA ALA A 456 -2.30 9.34 -14.93
C ALA A 456 -1.75 7.94 -14.63
N ASP A 457 -0.68 7.87 -13.83
CA ASP A 457 0.04 6.65 -13.52
C ASP A 457 -0.55 5.97 -12.29
N ARG A 458 -0.80 4.67 -12.37
CA ARG A 458 -1.33 3.87 -11.27
C ARG A 458 -0.62 2.54 -11.12
N LEU A 459 -0.74 2.02 -9.91
CA LEU A 459 -0.40 0.65 -9.59
C LEU A 459 -1.55 0.04 -8.80
N LEU A 460 -2.24 -0.89 -9.44
CA LEU A 460 -3.34 -1.66 -8.92
C LEU A 460 -2.86 -3.09 -8.65
N PHE A 461 -3.23 -3.70 -7.53
CA PHE A 461 -2.89 -5.11 -7.30
C PHE A 461 -4.00 -5.86 -6.56
N ARG A 462 -3.99 -7.18 -6.71
CA ARG A 462 -4.82 -8.09 -5.90
C ARG A 462 -4.13 -9.42 -5.69
N SER A 463 -4.54 -10.13 -4.65
CA SER A 463 -4.04 -11.45 -4.30
C SER A 463 -5.13 -12.31 -3.68
N PRO A 464 -5.05 -13.66 -3.77
CA PRO A 464 -5.92 -14.56 -3.02
C PRO A 464 -5.93 -14.19 -1.55
N GLU A 465 -7.12 -14.19 -0.95
CA GLU A 465 -7.34 -13.95 0.49
C GLU A 465 -6.72 -12.63 1.03
N ASN A 466 -6.38 -11.68 0.16
CA ASN A 466 -5.68 -10.44 0.51
C ASN A 466 -4.39 -10.69 1.33
N ILE A 467 -3.64 -11.76 0.98
CA ILE A 467 -2.36 -12.09 1.60
C ILE A 467 -1.28 -11.04 1.32
N TRP A 468 -1.43 -10.21 0.29
CA TRP A 468 -0.57 -9.04 0.04
C TRP A 468 -1.28 -7.74 0.44
N ASP A 469 -0.52 -6.78 0.94
CA ASP A 469 -0.99 -5.43 1.21
C ASP A 469 0.09 -4.40 0.90
N VAL A 470 -0.31 -3.13 0.94
CA VAL A 470 0.62 -2.00 0.85
C VAL A 470 1.28 -1.77 2.19
N CYS A 471 2.61 -1.74 2.23
CA CYS A 471 3.37 -1.21 3.35
C CYS A 471 3.43 0.32 3.24
N ASP A 472 3.83 0.81 2.08
CA ASP A 472 4.01 2.23 1.78
C ASP A 472 3.94 2.47 0.26
N ALA A 473 3.74 3.71 -0.15
CA ALA A 473 3.66 4.13 -1.55
C ALA A 473 4.09 5.60 -1.71
N TRP A 474 4.79 5.95 -2.78
CA TRP A 474 5.24 7.33 -3.01
C TRP A 474 5.48 7.60 -4.49
N VAL A 475 5.67 8.88 -4.83
CA VAL A 475 6.01 9.33 -6.17
C VAL A 475 7.49 9.72 -6.25
N ILE A 476 8.13 9.48 -7.38
CA ILE A 476 9.57 9.64 -7.60
C ILE A 476 9.87 10.40 -8.89
N GLY A 477 11.14 10.77 -9.09
CA GLY A 477 11.59 11.40 -10.34
C GLY A 477 11.15 12.86 -10.53
N HIS A 478 10.84 13.55 -9.43
CA HIS A 478 10.51 14.97 -9.40
C HIS A 478 11.75 15.88 -9.20
N GLN A 479 12.95 15.29 -9.10
CA GLN A 479 14.18 16.05 -8.89
C GLN A 479 14.70 16.57 -10.24
N PRO A 480 15.00 17.86 -10.37
CA PRO A 480 15.53 18.41 -11.61
C PRO A 480 16.93 17.85 -11.89
N ILE A 481 17.23 17.60 -13.15
CA ILE A 481 18.52 17.04 -13.60
C ILE A 481 19.42 18.10 -14.25
N GLY A 482 18.89 19.29 -14.50
CA GLY A 482 19.61 20.42 -15.10
C GLY A 482 18.65 21.49 -15.61
N THR A 483 19.18 22.40 -16.42
CA THR A 483 18.43 23.39 -17.20
C THR A 483 18.76 23.24 -18.69
N ASP A 484 17.81 23.55 -19.57
CA ASP A 484 18.06 23.61 -21.01
C ASP A 484 18.63 24.98 -21.42
N ALA A 485 18.81 25.19 -22.74
CA ALA A 485 19.40 26.42 -23.27
C ALA A 485 18.54 27.68 -23.00
N ASP A 486 17.27 27.50 -22.67
CA ASP A 486 16.32 28.57 -22.36
C ASP A 486 16.13 28.73 -20.83
N ASP A 487 17.06 28.19 -20.03
CA ASP A 487 17.00 28.12 -18.57
C ASP A 487 15.76 27.38 -18.02
N LEU A 488 15.09 26.55 -18.84
CA LEU A 488 13.96 25.76 -18.37
C LEU A 488 14.48 24.53 -17.62
N VAL A 489 13.87 24.27 -16.46
CA VAL A 489 14.20 23.12 -15.63
C VAL A 489 13.90 21.81 -16.38
N ILE A 490 14.90 20.93 -16.42
CA ILE A 490 14.79 19.61 -17.02
C ILE A 490 14.55 18.58 -15.92
N PHE A 491 13.57 17.70 -16.15
CA PHE A 491 13.27 16.55 -15.30
C PHE A 491 13.61 15.24 -16.01
N PRO A 492 13.70 14.10 -15.32
CA PRO A 492 13.91 12.81 -15.97
C PRO A 492 12.81 12.48 -17.01
N SER A 493 11.57 12.86 -16.72
CA SER A 493 10.36 12.71 -17.56
C SER A 493 9.36 13.81 -17.18
N ASP A 494 8.32 14.05 -18.00
CA ASP A 494 7.15 14.86 -17.60
C ASP A 494 6.19 14.09 -16.67
N HIS A 495 6.35 12.76 -16.60
CA HIS A 495 5.76 11.91 -15.58
C HIS A 495 6.70 11.71 -14.38
N LYS A 496 6.09 11.53 -13.22
CA LYS A 496 6.68 11.04 -11.98
C LYS A 496 6.38 9.56 -11.88
N GLY A 497 7.37 8.76 -11.50
CA GLY A 497 7.14 7.33 -11.25
C GLY A 497 6.30 7.11 -10.00
N VAL A 498 5.54 6.03 -9.96
CA VAL A 498 4.79 5.59 -8.77
C VAL A 498 5.44 4.33 -8.23
N VAL A 499 5.87 4.35 -6.97
CA VAL A 499 6.46 3.20 -6.28
C VAL A 499 5.50 2.72 -5.20
N VAL A 500 5.24 1.42 -5.17
CA VAL A 500 4.46 0.76 -4.12
C VAL A 500 5.31 -0.32 -3.49
N LYS A 501 5.54 -0.18 -2.18
CA LYS A 501 6.17 -1.18 -1.33
C LYS A 501 5.10 -2.14 -0.82
N MET A 502 5.04 -3.33 -1.39
CA MET A 502 4.10 -4.38 -1.03
C MET A 502 4.72 -5.35 -0.02
N PHE A 503 3.91 -5.93 0.86
CA PHE A 503 4.34 -7.00 1.76
C PHE A 503 3.35 -8.14 1.82
N LYS A 504 3.86 -9.36 2.01
CA LYS A 504 3.06 -10.56 2.30
C LYS A 504 2.77 -10.65 3.81
N LYS A 505 1.48 -10.79 4.18
CA LYS A 505 0.97 -10.84 5.56
C LYS A 505 1.35 -12.10 6.32
#